data_AF-A0A3D4FB55-F1
#
_entry.id   AF-A0A3D4FB55-F1
#
_cell.length_a   1.000
_cell.length_b   1.000
_cell.length_c   1.000
_cell.angle_alpha   90.00
_cell.angle_beta   90.00
_cell.angle_gamma   90.00
#
_symmetry.space_group_name_H-M   'P 1'
#
loop_
_entity.id
_entity.type
_entity.pdbx_description
1 polymer ?
#
loop_
_entity_poly.entity_id
_entity_poly.type
_entity_poly.pdbx_seq_one_letter_code
_entity_poly.pdbx_strand_id
1 'polypeptide(L)'
;MNPLLAYIDTRPLIFVAGWLLILLLWLGARKIRGYRGPMLLSAVAIHLGYGGLFILLATGWGSFVDQKEVRTMPIQWQIREEGPTAAGRTGMAGIAEENTSDPEVILQFVSHPNHRLNMFSKDLASHLQALEQDTISVTFEITRDYGRMRGFSTLDIAGLKQWDA
;
A
#
# COMPACT_ATOMS: atom_id res chain seq x y z
N MET A 1 2.54 -20.11 3.60
CA MET A 1 2.85 -19.08 4.60
C MET A 1 1.59 -18.80 5.41
N ASN A 2 1.65 -18.82 6.74
CA ASN A 2 0.49 -18.58 7.60
C ASN A 2 0.03 -17.11 7.48
N PRO A 3 -1.26 -16.84 7.19
CA PRO A 3 -1.76 -15.48 6.96
C PRO A 3 -1.64 -14.55 8.18
N LEU A 4 -1.53 -15.10 9.39
CA LEU A 4 -1.32 -14.35 10.63
C LEU A 4 0.04 -13.62 10.69
N LEU A 5 1.07 -14.15 10.02
CA LEU A 5 2.40 -13.51 9.98
C LEU A 5 2.47 -12.32 9.01
N ALA A 6 1.53 -12.21 8.06
CA ALA A 6 1.51 -11.13 7.08
C ALA A 6 1.08 -9.77 7.68
N TYR A 7 0.60 -9.75 8.93
CA TYR A 7 0.05 -8.55 9.57
C TYR A 7 0.92 -7.98 10.70
N ILE A 8 1.91 -8.73 11.20
CA ILE A 8 2.75 -8.26 12.29
C ILE A 8 3.87 -7.39 11.69
N ASP A 9 3.91 -6.12 12.07
CA ASP A 9 5.06 -5.27 11.79
C ASP A 9 6.27 -5.85 12.53
N THR A 10 7.17 -6.51 11.79
CA THR A 10 8.34 -7.17 12.37
C THR A 10 9.47 -6.19 12.70
N ARG A 11 9.38 -4.93 12.25
CA ARG A 11 10.45 -3.93 12.43
C ARG A 11 10.81 -3.71 13.90
N PRO A 12 9.86 -3.52 14.84
CA PRO A 12 10.20 -3.37 16.26
C PRO A 12 10.87 -4.61 16.85
N LEU A 13 10.46 -5.81 16.43
CA LEU A 13 11.06 -7.06 16.91
C LEU A 13 12.51 -7.21 16.42
N ILE A 14 12.75 -6.95 15.13
CA ILE A 14 14.10 -6.98 14.54
C ILE A 14 14.99 -5.93 15.22
N PHE A 15 14.45 -4.73 15.48
CA PHE A 15 15.17 -3.66 16.15
C PHE A 15 15.63 -4.05 17.56
N VAL A 16 14.70 -4.56 18.39
CA VAL A 16 15.02 -4.95 19.77
C VAL A 16 16.00 -6.13 19.80
N ALA A 17 15.77 -7.14 18.96
CA ALA A 17 16.66 -8.29 18.87
C ALA A 17 18.08 -7.89 18.42
N GLY A 18 18.18 -7.03 17.41
CA GLY A 18 19.47 -6.53 16.93
C GLY A 18 20.16 -5.62 17.95
N TRP A 19 19.41 -4.77 18.66
CA TRP A 19 19.95 -3.95 19.76
C TRP A 19 20.58 -4.83 20.85
N LEU A 20 19.86 -5.86 21.31
CA LEU A 20 20.37 -6.81 22.30
C LEU A 20 21.62 -7.56 21.78
N LEU A 21 21.63 -7.97 20.52
CA LEU A 21 22.77 -8.62 19.91
C LEU A 21 24.00 -7.69 19.86
N ILE A 22 23.82 -6.44 19.44
CA ILE A 22 24.89 -5.42 19.43
C ILE A 22 25.45 -5.21 20.84
N LEU A 23 24.58 -5.14 21.86
CA LEU A 23 24.99 -5.01 23.25
C LEU A 23 25.87 -6.20 23.70
N LEU A 24 25.44 -7.43 23.39
CA LEU A 24 26.18 -8.65 23.74
C LEU A 24 27.52 -8.72 23.02
N LEU A 25 27.56 -8.42 21.72
CA LEU A 25 28.79 -8.39 20.93
C LEU A 25 29.77 -7.32 21.45
N TRP A 26 29.26 -6.14 21.81
CA TRP A 26 30.06 -5.07 22.39
C TRP A 26 30.65 -5.47 23.76
N LEU A 27 29.85 -6.03 24.66
CA LEU A 27 30.32 -6.54 25.96
C LEU A 27 31.38 -7.64 25.78
N GLY A 28 31.12 -8.60 24.88
CA GLY A 28 32.06 -9.68 24.55
C GLY A 28 33.39 -9.16 23.99
N ALA A 29 33.34 -8.23 23.03
CA ALA A 29 34.53 -7.64 22.44
C ALA A 29 35.39 -6.90 23.48
N ARG A 30 34.77 -6.17 24.41
CA ARG A 30 35.49 -5.49 25.50
C ARG A 30 36.13 -6.46 26.47
N LYS A 31 35.43 -7.54 26.83
CA LYS A 31 35.96 -8.59 27.71
C LYS A 31 37.16 -9.28 27.09
N ILE A 32 37.09 -9.64 25.81
CA ILE A 32 38.17 -10.31 25.07
C ILE A 32 39.38 -9.39 24.87
N ARG A 33 39.16 -8.13 24.51
CA ARG A 33 40.24 -7.17 24.21
C ARG A 33 40.81 -6.46 25.43
N GLY A 34 40.30 -6.71 26.63
CA GLY A 34 40.73 -6.04 27.86
C GLY A 34 40.56 -4.51 27.82
N TYR A 35 39.64 -3.99 27.00
CA TYR A 35 39.54 -2.56 26.72
C TYR A 35 38.97 -1.80 27.93
N ARG A 36 39.75 -0.85 28.46
CA ARG A 36 39.42 -0.02 29.64
C ARG A 36 38.96 1.41 29.32
N GLY A 37 38.74 1.74 28.04
CA GLY A 37 38.27 3.08 27.64
C GLY A 37 36.83 3.39 28.09
N PRO A 38 36.32 4.60 27.80
CA PRO A 38 35.04 5.08 28.34
C PRO A 38 33.88 4.16 27.94
N MET A 39 33.24 3.58 28.96
CA MET A 39 32.19 2.56 28.79
C MET A 39 30.94 3.16 28.14
N LEU A 40 30.42 4.25 28.71
CA LEU A 40 29.17 4.84 28.28
C LEU A 40 29.25 5.45 26.87
N LEU A 41 30.33 6.18 26.56
CA LEU A 41 30.49 6.81 25.23
C LEU A 41 30.56 5.78 24.11
N SER A 42 31.31 4.70 24.29
CA SER A 42 31.42 3.64 23.28
C SER A 42 30.12 2.84 23.12
N ALA A 43 29.37 2.63 24.20
CA ALA A 43 28.04 2.01 24.16
C ALA A 43 27.03 2.90 23.42
N VAL A 44 27.00 4.20 23.71
CA VAL A 44 26.12 5.14 23.01
C VAL A 44 26.48 5.19 21.53
N ALA A 45 27.77 5.30 21.18
CA ALA A 45 28.20 5.38 19.79
C ALA A 45 27.79 4.15 18.97
N ILE A 46 27.94 2.93 19.50
CA ILE A 46 27.60 1.71 18.74
C ILE A 46 26.09 1.55 18.56
N HIS A 47 25.28 1.94 19.57
CA HIS A 47 23.82 1.85 19.46
C HIS A 47 23.23 2.97 18.59
N LEU A 48 23.82 4.17 18.60
CA LEU A 48 23.48 5.22 17.64
C LEU A 48 23.81 4.79 16.22
N GLY A 49 24.99 4.18 16.01
CA GLY A 49 25.37 3.61 14.71
C GLY A 49 24.40 2.52 14.24
N TYR A 50 24.04 1.59 15.12
CA TYR A 50 23.04 0.56 14.85
C TYR A 50 21.67 1.17 14.52
N GLY A 51 21.20 2.14 15.32
CA GLY A 51 19.92 2.81 15.11
C GLY A 51 19.86 3.55 13.78
N GLY A 52 20.91 4.30 13.44
CA GLY A 52 21.03 4.98 12.15
C GLY A 52 21.01 3.99 10.98
N LEU A 53 21.80 2.92 11.07
CA LEU A 53 21.82 1.87 10.04
C LEU A 53 20.47 1.18 9.91
N PHE A 54 19.80 0.89 11.03
CA PHE A 54 18.48 0.27 11.03
C PHE A 54 17.45 1.17 10.35
N ILE A 55 17.43 2.47 10.66
CA ILE A 55 16.53 3.42 10.02
C ILE A 55 16.77 3.45 8.51
N LEU A 56 18.03 3.59 8.07
CA LEU A 56 18.38 3.60 6.64
C LEU A 56 17.86 2.36 5.89
N LEU A 57 18.02 1.18 6.49
CA LEU A 57 17.51 -0.07 5.92
C LEU A 57 15.99 -0.15 5.98
N ALA A 58 15.37 0.36 7.05
CA ALA A 58 13.93 0.35 7.28
C ALA A 58 13.14 1.28 6.37
N THR A 59 13.77 2.35 5.87
CA THR A 59 13.08 3.43 5.15
C THR A 59 13.39 3.52 3.66
N GLY A 60 14.14 2.58 3.06
CA GLY A 60 14.26 2.59 1.60
C GLY A 60 15.39 1.79 0.96
N TRP A 61 16.36 1.28 1.73
CA TRP A 61 17.51 0.55 1.15
C TRP A 61 17.49 -0.96 1.44
N GLY A 62 16.45 -1.47 2.12
CA GLY A 62 16.29 -2.89 2.38
C GLY A 62 15.57 -3.64 1.26
N SER A 63 15.94 -4.90 1.03
CA SER A 63 15.27 -5.83 0.09
C SER A 63 13.81 -6.15 0.43
N PHE A 64 13.30 -5.60 1.53
CA PHE A 64 11.94 -5.77 2.03
C PHE A 64 11.05 -4.54 1.79
N VAL A 65 11.58 -3.49 1.17
CA VAL A 65 10.84 -2.28 0.77
C VAL A 65 10.59 -2.33 -0.73
N ASP A 66 9.45 -1.79 -1.17
CA ASP A 66 9.06 -1.70 -2.58
C ASP A 66 8.91 -3.06 -3.28
N GLN A 67 8.50 -4.09 -2.53
CA GLN A 67 8.22 -5.38 -3.11
C GLN A 67 6.93 -5.32 -3.93
N LYS A 68 7.05 -5.51 -5.24
CA LYS A 68 5.92 -5.51 -6.17
C LYS A 68 5.38 -6.92 -6.38
N GLU A 69 4.08 -7.08 -6.22
CA GLU A 69 3.34 -8.31 -6.47
C GLU A 69 2.21 -8.01 -7.45
N VAL A 70 2.19 -8.69 -8.60
CA VAL A 70 1.08 -8.58 -9.55
C VAL A 70 0.05 -9.66 -9.22
N ARG A 71 -1.21 -9.26 -9.04
CA ARG A 71 -2.29 -10.19 -8.71
C ARG A 71 -3.57 -9.86 -9.45
N THR A 72 -4.11 -10.86 -10.12
CA THR A 72 -5.43 -10.79 -10.78
C THR A 72 -6.50 -11.33 -9.84
N MET A 73 -7.62 -10.61 -9.72
CA MET A 73 -8.73 -10.99 -8.85
C MET A 73 -10.08 -10.85 -9.59
N PRO A 74 -11.05 -11.73 -9.28
CA PRO A 74 -12.42 -11.53 -9.72
C PRO A 74 -13.07 -10.39 -8.94
N ILE A 75 -13.69 -9.47 -9.67
CA ILE A 75 -14.35 -8.27 -9.17
C ILE A 75 -15.73 -8.15 -9.79
N GLN A 76 -16.73 -7.85 -8.96
CA GLN A 76 -18.04 -7.44 -9.44
C GLN A 76 -18.03 -5.94 -9.72
N TRP A 77 -18.74 -5.50 -10.75
CA TRP A 77 -18.80 -4.08 -11.07
C TRP A 77 -20.24 -3.61 -11.21
N GLN A 78 -20.46 -2.32 -10.92
CA GLN A 78 -21.73 -1.63 -11.09
C GLN A 78 -21.46 -0.19 -11.49
N ILE A 79 -22.33 0.39 -12.33
CA ILE A 79 -22.35 1.83 -12.56
C ILE A 79 -23.37 2.44 -11.61
N ARG A 80 -22.95 3.43 -10.82
CA ARG A 80 -23.91 4.30 -10.15
C ARG A 80 -24.34 5.36 -11.15
N GLU A 81 -25.55 5.21 -11.67
CA GLU A 81 -26.25 6.32 -12.31
C GLU A 81 -26.53 7.37 -11.22
N GLU A 82 -26.20 8.63 -11.48
CA GLU A 82 -26.50 9.71 -10.55
C GLU A 82 -28.02 9.75 -10.27
N GLY A 83 -28.42 9.22 -9.10
CA GLY A 83 -29.68 9.63 -8.49
C GLY A 83 -29.61 11.13 -8.20
N PRO A 84 -30.73 11.86 -8.29
CA PRO A 84 -30.71 13.33 -8.27
C PRO A 84 -30.26 13.84 -6.90
N THR A 85 -28.96 14.13 -6.76
CA THR A 85 -28.43 15.04 -5.75
C THR A 85 -28.07 16.38 -6.39
N ALA A 86 -29.05 16.93 -7.12
CA ALA A 86 -29.23 18.36 -7.28
C ALA A 86 -29.85 18.97 -6.00
N ALA A 87 -29.27 18.67 -4.84
CA ALA A 87 -29.66 19.25 -3.56
C ALA A 87 -28.42 19.83 -2.88
N GLY A 88 -28.01 21.03 -3.32
CA GLY A 88 -26.96 21.76 -2.60
C GLY A 88 -26.18 22.85 -3.33
N ARG A 89 -26.55 23.29 -4.54
CA ARG A 89 -26.05 24.56 -5.10
C ARG A 89 -27.19 25.42 -5.60
N THR A 90 -27.97 25.93 -4.65
CA THR A 90 -28.75 27.16 -4.86
C THR A 90 -27.76 28.32 -4.97
N GLY A 91 -27.58 28.87 -6.17
CA GLY A 91 -26.87 30.13 -6.35
C GLY A 91 -26.37 30.36 -7.77
N MET A 92 -27.15 31.17 -8.50
CA MET A 92 -26.83 31.84 -9.77
C MET A 92 -27.10 31.05 -11.06
N ALA A 93 -28.16 31.48 -11.74
CA ALA A 93 -28.46 31.18 -13.13
C ALA A 93 -27.41 31.81 -14.07
N GLY A 94 -26.98 31.04 -15.06
CA GLY A 94 -26.22 31.55 -16.20
C GLY A 94 -25.16 30.56 -16.67
N ILE A 95 -25.22 30.25 -17.96
CA ILE A 95 -24.30 29.42 -18.75
C ILE A 95 -24.54 27.91 -18.59
N ALA A 96 -24.95 27.28 -19.68
CA ALA A 96 -25.01 25.83 -19.82
C ALA A 96 -23.59 25.27 -19.74
N GLU A 97 -23.15 24.87 -18.55
CA GLU A 97 -22.05 23.93 -18.41
C GLU A 97 -22.60 22.53 -18.65
N GLU A 98 -22.19 21.93 -19.76
CA GLU A 98 -22.16 20.49 -19.99
C GLU A 98 -21.21 19.84 -18.96
N ASN A 99 -21.48 19.98 -17.67
CA ASN A 99 -20.80 19.22 -16.63
C ASN A 99 -21.49 17.86 -16.52
N THR A 100 -21.34 17.06 -17.57
CA THR A 100 -21.64 15.64 -17.52
C THR A 100 -20.53 15.01 -16.68
N SER A 101 -20.72 14.98 -15.36
CA SER A 101 -19.89 14.20 -14.45
C SER A 101 -19.67 12.81 -15.04
N ASP A 102 -18.41 12.38 -15.10
CA ASP A 102 -18.12 11.04 -15.60
C ASP A 102 -18.82 10.00 -14.72
N PRO A 103 -19.35 8.91 -15.29
CA PRO A 103 -20.09 7.92 -14.53
C PRO A 103 -19.20 7.28 -13.46
N GLU A 104 -19.76 7.08 -12.26
CA GLU A 104 -19.08 6.38 -11.16
C GLU A 104 -19.17 4.86 -11.38
N VAL A 105 -18.03 4.25 -11.70
CA VAL A 105 -17.83 2.81 -11.75
C VAL A 105 -17.41 2.31 -10.37
N ILE A 106 -18.22 1.44 -9.79
CA ILE A 106 -17.96 0.80 -8.49
C ILE A 106 -17.45 -0.62 -8.76
N LEU A 107 -16.23 -0.90 -8.30
CA LEU A 107 -15.58 -2.20 -8.38
C LEU A 107 -15.55 -2.85 -6.99
N GLN A 108 -16.30 -3.93 -6.80
CA GLN A 108 -16.43 -4.65 -5.53
C GLN A 108 -15.66 -5.97 -5.53
N PHE A 109 -14.88 -6.20 -4.49
CA PHE A 109 -14.09 -7.44 -4.39
C PHE A 109 -14.98 -8.62 -4.02
N VAL A 110 -15.03 -9.67 -4.86
CA VAL A 110 -15.83 -10.88 -4.59
C VAL A 110 -15.40 -11.58 -3.30
N SER A 111 -14.09 -11.64 -3.05
CA SER A 111 -13.54 -12.25 -1.83
C SER A 111 -13.71 -11.41 -0.57
N HIS A 112 -13.95 -10.10 -0.72
CA HIS A 112 -14.01 -9.13 0.38
C HIS A 112 -15.14 -8.12 0.11
N PRO A 113 -16.41 -8.52 0.24
CA PRO A 113 -17.55 -7.74 -0.24
C PRO A 113 -17.70 -6.38 0.44
N ASN A 114 -17.11 -6.17 1.62
CA ASN A 114 -17.13 -4.87 2.30
C ASN A 114 -16.09 -3.86 1.75
N HIS A 115 -15.28 -4.26 0.76
CA HIS A 115 -14.27 -3.41 0.14
C HIS A 115 -14.67 -3.12 -1.31
N ARG A 116 -14.55 -1.86 -1.72
CA ARG A 116 -14.84 -1.40 -3.08
C ARG A 116 -13.90 -0.29 -3.51
N LEU A 117 -13.70 -0.17 -4.81
CA LEU A 117 -13.02 0.95 -5.46
C LEU A 117 -14.06 1.73 -6.25
N ASN A 118 -13.99 3.04 -6.21
CA ASN A 118 -14.86 3.93 -6.98
C ASN A 118 -13.98 4.69 -7.97
N MET A 119 -14.38 4.73 -9.23
CA MET A 119 -13.63 5.33 -10.33
C MET A 119 -14.60 6.12 -11.22
N PHE A 120 -14.24 7.32 -11.64
CA PHE A 120 -15.09 8.14 -12.50
C PHE A 120 -14.50 8.09 -13.91
N SER A 121 -15.20 7.42 -14.85
CA SER A 121 -14.64 7.20 -16.19
C SER A 121 -15.71 6.75 -17.19
N LYS A 122 -15.91 7.56 -18.24
CA LYS A 122 -16.82 7.24 -19.35
C LYS A 122 -16.31 6.03 -20.15
N ASP A 123 -15.01 5.98 -20.40
CA ASP A 123 -14.37 4.90 -21.16
C ASP A 123 -14.49 3.57 -20.44
N LEU A 124 -14.19 3.55 -19.14
CA LEU A 124 -14.31 2.34 -18.33
C LEU A 124 -15.76 1.87 -18.25
N ALA A 125 -16.71 2.78 -18.01
CA ALA A 125 -18.13 2.45 -17.96
C ALA A 125 -18.61 1.83 -19.28
N SER A 126 -18.25 2.43 -20.41
CA SER A 126 -18.63 1.96 -21.74
C SER A 126 -18.02 0.58 -22.05
N HIS A 127 -16.74 0.38 -21.70
CA HIS A 127 -16.05 -0.90 -21.87
C HIS A 127 -16.71 -2.02 -21.06
N LEU A 128 -17.04 -1.75 -19.79
CA LEU A 128 -17.67 -2.72 -18.91
C LEU A 128 -19.10 -3.06 -19.34
N GLN A 129 -19.88 -2.07 -19.78
CA GLN A 129 -21.21 -2.32 -20.34
C GLN A 129 -21.16 -3.23 -21.59
N ALA A 130 -20.17 -3.04 -22.47
CA ALA A 130 -20.02 -3.84 -23.67
C ALA A 130 -19.59 -5.30 -23.42
N LEU A 131 -19.03 -5.61 -22.24
CA LEU A 131 -18.56 -6.95 -21.88
C LEU A 131 -19.69 -7.90 -21.50
N GLU A 132 -20.87 -7.39 -21.11
CA GLU A 132 -22.04 -8.18 -20.69
C GLU A 132 -21.73 -9.23 -19.60
N GLN A 133 -20.77 -8.95 -18.71
CA GLN A 133 -20.32 -9.84 -17.63
C GLN A 133 -20.42 -9.16 -16.28
N ASP A 134 -21.15 -9.75 -15.32
CA ASP A 134 -21.27 -9.19 -13.96
C ASP A 134 -19.97 -9.25 -13.15
N THR A 135 -19.10 -10.23 -13.46
CA THR A 135 -17.81 -10.43 -12.80
C THR A 135 -16.68 -10.33 -13.81
N ILE A 136 -15.78 -9.40 -13.56
CA ILE A 136 -14.63 -9.11 -14.40
C ILE A 136 -13.32 -9.49 -13.71
N SER A 137 -12.27 -9.68 -14.50
CA SER A 137 -10.92 -9.84 -13.98
C SER A 137 -10.22 -8.50 -13.88
N VAL A 138 -9.70 -8.16 -12.70
CA VAL A 138 -8.92 -6.94 -12.49
C VAL A 138 -7.52 -7.31 -12.01
N THR A 139 -6.50 -6.77 -12.66
CA THR A 139 -5.09 -6.99 -12.31
C THR A 139 -4.54 -5.79 -11.58
N PHE A 140 -3.99 -6.03 -10.39
CA PHE A 140 -3.38 -5.03 -9.54
C PHE A 140 -1.88 -5.24 -9.44
N GLU A 141 -1.11 -4.15 -9.43
CA GLU A 141 0.23 -4.12 -8.88
C GLU A 141 0.12 -3.71 -7.42
N ILE A 142 0.47 -4.62 -6.51
CA ILE A 142 0.45 -4.39 -5.07
C ILE A 142 1.89 -4.11 -4.63
N THR A 143 2.09 -2.98 -3.96
CA THR A 143 3.38 -2.67 -3.33
C THR A 143 3.35 -3.04 -1.87
N ARG A 144 4.37 -3.76 -1.41
CA ARG A 144 4.53 -4.19 -0.03
C ARG A 144 5.85 -3.71 0.55
N ASP A 145 5.78 -3.31 1.82
CA ASP A 145 6.95 -3.05 2.66
C ASP A 145 6.85 -3.99 3.87
N TYR A 146 7.89 -4.80 4.09
CA TYR A 146 7.96 -5.75 5.21
C TYR A 146 6.74 -6.69 5.30
N GLY A 147 6.25 -7.15 4.14
CA GLY A 147 5.07 -8.02 4.04
C GLY A 147 3.71 -7.29 4.16
N ARG A 148 3.71 -6.05 4.65
CA ARG A 148 2.51 -5.22 4.75
C ARG A 148 2.26 -4.48 3.43
N MET A 149 1.00 -4.41 3.02
CA MET A 149 0.59 -3.63 1.85
C MET A 149 0.79 -2.13 2.11
N ARG A 150 1.59 -1.45 1.26
CA ARG A 150 1.77 0.00 1.25
C ARG A 150 0.72 0.68 0.39
N GLY A 151 0.42 0.09 -0.76
CA GLY A 151 -0.52 0.61 -1.73
C GLY A 151 -0.70 -0.37 -2.88
N PHE A 152 -1.54 0.02 -3.83
CA PHE A 152 -1.75 -0.71 -5.06
C PHE A 152 -2.10 0.25 -6.19
N SER A 153 -1.87 -0.18 -7.41
CA SER A 153 -2.37 0.44 -8.63
C SER A 153 -3.10 -0.60 -9.46
N THR A 154 -4.12 -0.16 -10.18
CA THR A 154 -4.83 -1.01 -11.14
C THR A 154 -4.07 -0.98 -12.47
N LEU A 155 -3.66 -2.14 -12.97
CA LEU A 155 -2.93 -2.26 -14.24
C LEU A 155 -3.84 -2.60 -15.42
N ASP A 156 -4.90 -3.37 -15.16
CA ASP A 156 -5.80 -3.89 -16.18
C ASP A 156 -7.18 -4.13 -15.55
N ILE A 157 -8.24 -3.63 -16.20
CA ILE A 157 -9.63 -3.89 -15.83
C ILE A 157 -10.31 -4.56 -17.03
N ALA A 158 -10.56 -5.86 -16.93
CA ALA A 158 -11.22 -6.64 -17.97
C ALA A 158 -10.55 -6.50 -19.36
N GLY A 159 -9.22 -6.46 -19.41
CA GLY A 159 -8.44 -6.26 -20.63
C GLY A 159 -8.18 -4.79 -21.00
N LEU A 160 -8.80 -3.83 -20.31
CA LEU A 160 -8.57 -2.39 -20.50
C LEU A 160 -7.39 -1.94 -19.64
N LYS A 161 -6.31 -1.48 -20.29
CA LYS A 161 -5.05 -1.09 -19.63
C LYS A 161 -4.92 0.40 -19.35
N GLN A 162 -5.69 1.22 -20.05
CA GLN A 162 -5.70 2.67 -19.93
C GLN A 162 -7.14 3.13 -20.06
N TRP A 163 -7.52 4.08 -19.23
CA TRP A 163 -8.83 4.74 -19.21
C TRP A 163 -8.62 6.12 -18.58
N ASP A 164 -9.46 7.08 -18.96
CA ASP A 164 -9.48 8.39 -18.32
C ASP A 164 -10.07 8.24 -16.90
N ALA A 165 -9.37 8.72 -15.87
CA ALA A 165 -9.69 8.51 -14.45
C ALA A 165 -9.70 9.81 -13.65
#